data_AF-A0A1C5FRP8-F1
#
_entry.id   AF-A0A1C5FRP8-F1
#
_cell.length_a   1.000
_cell.length_b   1.000
_cell.length_c   1.000
_cell.angle_alpha   90.00
_cell.angle_beta   90.00
_cell.angle_gamma   90.00
#
_symmetry.space_group_name_H-M   'P 1'
#
loop_
_entity.id
_entity.type
_entity.pdbx_description
1 polymer ?
#
loop_
_entity_poly.entity_id
_entity_poly.type
_entity_poly.pdbx_seq_one_letter_code
_entity_poly.pdbx_strand_id
1 'polypeptide(L)'
;TDCRLRHAEAAYARATMEAAARPAAGAHPESTGWHAKLRARRRRALEAYEEAATETEARGSLPQPPTAPIGDLTEEEVLRLGGDLLAMLPRQVSVADYRLVEEKVAVATEVAARRPAAAKRHLREAARFAERVTRDAERRQETEEWAAQQLAFLRADPGTPVPLPDATAEIAVLERLLRQGGTLEETERVRIAARVGERVDAYQRMYATEVIRAAVRHSEPETAGYTTSGAVQIIDWTPPGWGDEHWLRISLDTRGTARVSTMHRERDPGEETDDDLDLDWRRCAEAPDHLEELRKLAERAGLSMPFDFDEPPARPAPRTAARPSHDHRTGPKVRRRDQETQS
;
A
#
# COMPACT_ATOMS: atom_id res chain seq x y z
N THR A 1 -15.17 17.41 12.76
CA THR A 1 -13.86 17.44 12.08
C THR A 1 -13.94 18.24 10.80
N ASP A 2 -14.98 18.03 10.00
CA ASP A 2 -15.17 18.66 8.67
C ASP A 2 -15.23 20.19 8.70
N CYS A 3 -15.88 20.78 9.70
CA CYS A 3 -15.91 22.25 9.86
C CYS A 3 -14.49 22.85 10.00
N ARG A 4 -13.62 22.27 10.84
CA ARG A 4 -12.24 22.77 11.01
C ARG A 4 -11.40 22.65 9.74
N LEU A 5 -11.57 21.56 9.00
CA LEU A 5 -10.90 21.37 7.71
C LEU A 5 -11.32 22.44 6.72
N ARG A 6 -12.63 22.70 6.58
CA ARG A 6 -13.15 23.74 5.69
C ARG A 6 -12.64 25.14 6.05
N HIS A 7 -12.58 25.49 7.34
CA HIS A 7 -11.96 26.73 7.79
C HIS A 7 -10.50 26.84 7.35
N ALA A 8 -9.72 25.76 7.47
CA ALA A 8 -8.31 25.74 7.06
C ALA A 8 -8.15 25.86 5.54
N GLU A 9 -8.96 25.14 4.75
CA GLU A 9 -8.95 25.22 3.29
C GLU A 9 -9.35 26.61 2.78
N ALA A 10 -10.38 27.22 3.38
CA ALA A 10 -10.83 28.57 3.04
C ALA A 10 -9.77 29.62 3.39
N ALA A 11 -9.13 29.50 4.57
CA ALA A 11 -8.03 30.37 4.97
C ALA A 11 -6.82 30.25 4.02
N TYR A 12 -6.45 29.03 3.63
CA TYR A 12 -5.38 28.79 2.65
C TYR A 12 -5.72 29.45 1.29
N ALA A 13 -6.93 29.25 0.79
CA ALA A 13 -7.37 29.85 -0.48
C ALA A 13 -7.35 31.38 -0.43
N ARG A 14 -7.76 31.99 0.69
CA ARG A 14 -7.66 33.45 0.89
C ARG A 14 -6.21 33.93 0.89
N ALA A 15 -5.31 33.24 1.59
CA ALA A 15 -3.89 33.56 1.60
C ALA A 15 -3.27 33.48 0.20
N THR A 16 -3.66 32.47 -0.60
CA THR A 16 -3.26 32.34 -2.00
C THR A 16 -3.73 33.53 -2.84
N MET A 17 -4.98 33.95 -2.70
CA MET A 17 -5.51 35.13 -3.41
C MET A 17 -4.76 36.41 -3.02
N GLU A 18 -4.48 36.60 -1.73
CA GLU A 18 -3.75 37.77 -1.22
C GLU A 18 -2.30 37.79 -1.70
N ALA A 19 -1.65 36.64 -1.77
CA ALA A 19 -0.31 36.50 -2.35
C ALA A 19 -0.32 36.83 -3.85
N ALA A 20 -1.32 36.35 -4.60
CA ALA A 20 -1.46 36.63 -6.03
C ALA A 20 -1.76 38.11 -6.32
N ALA A 21 -2.45 38.79 -5.40
CA ALA A 21 -2.77 40.21 -5.49
C ALA A 21 -1.56 41.14 -5.31
N ARG A 22 -0.43 40.64 -4.81
CA ARG A 22 0.78 41.46 -4.64
C ARG A 22 1.37 41.82 -6.00
N PRO A 23 1.67 43.12 -6.26
CA PRO A 23 2.31 43.53 -7.50
C PRO A 23 3.60 42.75 -7.72
N ALA A 24 3.83 42.27 -8.95
CA ALA A 24 5.17 41.86 -9.32
C ALA A 24 6.10 43.09 -9.28
N ALA A 25 7.37 42.89 -8.93
CA ALA A 25 8.36 43.97 -8.99
C ALA A 25 8.36 44.60 -10.40
N GLY A 26 8.01 45.89 -10.49
CA GLY A 26 7.95 46.64 -11.75
C GLY A 26 6.58 46.74 -12.44
N ALA A 27 5.48 46.25 -11.85
CA ALA A 27 4.14 46.40 -12.45
C ALA A 27 3.54 47.81 -12.21
N HIS A 28 2.97 48.41 -13.27
CA HIS A 28 2.27 49.70 -13.19
C HIS A 28 0.95 49.60 -12.40
N PRO A 29 0.61 50.62 -11.58
CA PRO A 29 -0.63 50.63 -10.82
C PRO A 29 -1.77 51.20 -11.65
N GLU A 30 -2.37 50.39 -12.53
CA GLU A 30 -3.69 50.72 -13.09
C GLU A 30 -4.67 49.61 -12.76
N SER A 31 -5.10 49.53 -11.50
CA SER A 31 -6.28 48.73 -11.17
C SER A 31 -7.51 49.59 -11.41
N THR A 32 -8.00 49.60 -12.64
CA THR A 32 -9.43 49.67 -12.89
C THR A 32 -10.10 48.70 -11.90
N GLY A 33 -11.04 49.17 -11.07
CA GLY A 33 -11.51 48.47 -9.84
C GLY A 33 -12.13 47.08 -10.05
N TRP A 34 -12.13 46.56 -11.28
CA TRP A 34 -12.52 45.21 -11.69
C TRP A 34 -11.79 44.10 -10.91
N HIS A 35 -10.47 44.20 -10.70
CA HIS A 35 -9.73 43.19 -9.91
C HIS A 35 -10.31 43.03 -8.50
N ALA A 36 -10.68 44.15 -7.85
CA ALA A 36 -11.31 44.12 -6.54
C ALA A 36 -12.69 43.44 -6.59
N LYS A 37 -13.49 43.71 -7.63
CA LYS A 37 -14.80 43.06 -7.84
C LYS A 37 -14.67 41.54 -8.03
N LEU A 38 -13.72 41.11 -8.86
CA LEU A 38 -13.41 39.70 -9.12
C LEU A 38 -13.00 38.96 -7.84
N ARG A 39 -12.07 39.53 -7.07
CA ARG A 39 -11.62 38.97 -5.79
C ARG A 39 -12.73 38.95 -4.74
N ALA A 40 -13.57 39.98 -4.70
CA ALA A 40 -14.72 40.01 -3.79
C ALA A 40 -15.71 38.86 -4.09
N ARG A 41 -15.93 38.53 -5.36
CA ARG A 41 -16.77 37.39 -5.76
C ARG A 41 -16.20 36.06 -5.26
N ARG A 42 -14.89 35.82 -5.45
CA ARG A 42 -14.21 34.64 -4.92
C ARG A 42 -14.26 34.58 -3.39
N ARG A 43 -14.04 35.71 -2.71
CA ARG A 43 -14.07 35.77 -1.24
C ARG A 43 -15.42 35.31 -0.68
N ARG A 44 -16.53 35.81 -1.24
CA ARG A 44 -17.88 35.38 -0.85
C ARG A 44 -18.11 33.89 -1.06
N ALA A 45 -17.57 33.31 -2.12
CA ALA A 45 -17.66 31.87 -2.36
C ALA A 45 -16.87 31.06 -1.30
N LEU A 46 -15.71 31.56 -0.86
CA LEU A 46 -14.94 30.93 0.21
C LEU A 46 -15.61 31.08 1.59
N GLU A 47 -16.25 32.22 1.86
CA GLU A 47 -17.06 32.44 3.07
C GLU A 47 -18.25 31.46 3.12
N ALA A 48 -18.99 31.33 2.01
CA ALA A 48 -20.11 30.38 1.93
C ALA A 48 -19.67 28.91 2.09
N TYR A 49 -18.51 28.55 1.56
CA TYR A 49 -17.90 27.24 1.74
C TYR A 49 -17.53 26.97 3.21
N GLU A 50 -16.96 27.97 3.88
CA GLU A 50 -16.58 27.92 5.30
C GLU A 50 -17.80 27.77 6.22
N GLU A 51 -18.89 28.47 5.92
CA GLU A 51 -20.13 28.48 6.69
C GLU A 51 -21.03 27.25 6.45
N ALA A 52 -20.83 26.50 5.36
CA ALA A 52 -21.62 25.32 5.05
C ALA A 52 -21.56 24.29 6.20
N ALA A 53 -22.67 23.62 6.52
CA ALA A 53 -22.72 22.56 7.52
C ALA A 53 -22.29 21.22 6.91
N THR A 54 -22.62 20.98 5.64
CA THR A 54 -22.27 19.74 4.91
C THR A 54 -21.47 19.99 3.64
N GLU A 55 -20.82 18.94 3.12
CA GLU A 55 -20.13 18.98 1.82
C GLU A 55 -21.11 19.25 0.66
N THR A 56 -22.34 18.73 0.76
CA THR A 56 -23.40 18.98 -0.24
C THR A 56 -23.79 20.45 -0.28
N GLU A 57 -23.96 21.08 0.88
CA GLU A 57 -24.23 22.52 0.98
C GLU A 57 -23.05 23.35 0.46
N ALA A 58 -21.81 22.93 0.80
CA ALA A 58 -20.61 23.59 0.32
C ALA A 58 -20.54 23.58 -1.22
N ARG A 59 -20.83 22.44 -1.86
CA ARG A 59 -20.93 22.36 -3.33
C ARG A 59 -22.09 23.17 -3.89
N GLY A 60 -23.24 23.17 -3.21
CA GLY A 60 -24.41 23.95 -3.60
C GLY A 60 -24.19 25.45 -3.53
N SER A 61 -23.25 25.92 -2.70
CA SER A 61 -22.91 27.34 -2.56
C SER A 61 -22.04 27.89 -3.69
N LEU A 62 -21.38 27.01 -4.47
CA LEU A 62 -20.58 27.43 -5.62
C LEU A 62 -21.47 27.96 -6.74
N PRO A 63 -20.99 28.96 -7.51
CA PRO A 63 -21.68 29.39 -8.72
C PRO A 63 -21.91 28.20 -9.65
N GLN A 64 -23.08 28.18 -10.29
CA GLN A 64 -23.33 27.20 -11.35
C GLN A 64 -22.35 27.45 -12.51
N PRO A 65 -21.84 26.39 -13.16
CA PRO A 65 -21.01 26.53 -14.34
C PRO A 65 -21.75 27.40 -15.36
N PRO A 66 -21.11 28.43 -15.92
CA PRO A 66 -21.80 29.35 -16.81
C PRO A 66 -22.25 28.64 -18.09
N THR A 67 -23.55 28.67 -18.37
CA THR A 67 -24.07 28.27 -19.68
C THR A 67 -23.47 29.17 -20.76
N ALA A 68 -22.99 28.60 -21.86
CA ALA A 68 -22.33 29.36 -22.91
C ALA A 68 -23.24 30.50 -23.41
N PRO A 69 -22.80 31.77 -23.35
CA PRO A 69 -23.66 32.89 -23.73
C PRO A 69 -23.96 32.86 -25.22
N ILE A 70 -25.24 32.99 -25.57
CA ILE A 70 -25.74 32.92 -26.95
C ILE A 70 -25.48 34.26 -27.68
N GLY A 71 -25.56 35.40 -26.98
CA GLY A 71 -25.35 36.75 -27.54
C GLY A 71 -23.99 37.38 -27.26
N ASP A 72 -23.86 38.66 -27.62
CA ASP A 72 -22.76 39.53 -27.21
C ASP A 72 -22.84 39.82 -25.71
N LEU A 73 -21.70 39.87 -25.05
CA LEU A 73 -21.61 40.09 -23.61
C LEU A 73 -21.36 41.56 -23.31
N THR A 74 -22.11 42.09 -22.35
CA THR A 74 -21.83 43.37 -21.71
C THR A 74 -20.62 43.27 -20.78
N GLU A 75 -20.02 44.41 -20.43
CA GLU A 75 -18.91 44.47 -19.45
C GLU A 75 -19.31 43.86 -18.11
N GLU A 76 -20.53 44.11 -17.66
CA GLU A 76 -21.04 43.56 -16.39
C GLU A 76 -21.20 42.04 -16.45
N GLU A 77 -21.66 41.47 -17.56
CA GLU A 77 -21.74 40.02 -17.73
C GLU A 77 -20.36 39.38 -17.80
N VAL A 78 -19.37 40.02 -18.46
CA VAL A 78 -17.98 39.54 -18.47
C VAL A 78 -17.40 39.53 -17.06
N LEU A 79 -17.62 40.59 -16.28
CA LEU A 79 -17.20 40.68 -14.88
C LEU A 79 -17.87 39.60 -14.01
N ARG A 80 -19.18 39.39 -14.17
CA ARG A 80 -19.92 38.38 -13.43
C ARG A 80 -19.40 36.98 -13.74
N LEU A 81 -19.34 36.62 -15.02
CA LEU A 81 -18.88 35.30 -15.48
C LEU A 81 -17.41 35.06 -15.12
N GLY A 82 -16.56 36.08 -15.24
CA GLY A 82 -15.17 36.04 -14.83
C GLY A 82 -15.01 35.85 -13.32
N GLY A 83 -15.83 36.52 -12.52
CA GLY A 83 -15.89 36.33 -11.07
C GLY A 83 -16.37 34.93 -10.70
N ASP A 84 -17.33 34.37 -11.42
CA ASP A 84 -17.82 33.00 -11.24
C ASP A 84 -16.73 31.96 -11.57
N LEU A 85 -15.92 32.20 -12.62
CA LEU A 85 -14.77 31.34 -12.95
C LEU A 85 -13.74 31.31 -11.81
N LEU A 86 -13.38 32.47 -11.25
CA LEU A 86 -12.47 32.52 -10.10
C LEU A 86 -13.08 31.86 -8.88
N ALA A 87 -14.37 32.12 -8.60
CA ALA A 87 -15.12 31.53 -7.49
C ALA A 87 -15.18 29.99 -7.55
N MET A 88 -15.11 29.37 -8.72
CA MET A 88 -15.11 27.90 -8.88
C MET A 88 -13.72 27.25 -8.82
N LEU A 89 -12.61 28.01 -8.78
CA LEU A 89 -11.27 27.41 -8.71
C LEU A 89 -11.10 26.52 -7.46
N PRO A 90 -10.33 25.42 -7.51
CA PRO A 90 -10.00 24.65 -6.31
C PRO A 90 -9.33 25.49 -5.24
N ARG A 91 -9.45 25.10 -3.97
CA ARG A 91 -8.85 25.85 -2.85
C ARG A 91 -7.32 25.75 -2.89
N GLN A 92 -6.80 24.63 -3.38
CA GLN A 92 -5.40 24.29 -3.54
C GLN A 92 -4.77 24.72 -4.88
N VAL A 93 -5.41 25.65 -5.59
CA VAL A 93 -4.79 26.29 -6.76
C VAL A 93 -3.51 27.02 -6.35
N SER A 94 -2.47 26.99 -7.20
CA SER A 94 -1.23 27.70 -6.89
C SER A 94 -1.41 29.22 -7.02
N VAL A 95 -0.55 30.00 -6.34
CA VAL A 95 -0.54 31.47 -6.45
C VAL A 95 -0.34 31.91 -7.90
N ALA A 96 0.57 31.25 -8.62
CA ALA A 96 0.88 31.55 -10.02
C ALA A 96 -0.33 31.27 -10.94
N ASP A 97 -0.98 30.12 -10.77
CA ASP A 97 -2.13 29.74 -11.60
C ASP A 97 -3.34 30.63 -11.33
N TYR A 98 -3.62 30.93 -10.06
CA TYR A 98 -4.71 31.85 -9.69
C TYR A 98 -4.52 33.22 -10.35
N ARG A 99 -3.30 33.76 -10.27
CA ARG A 99 -2.94 35.04 -10.89
C ARG A 99 -3.15 35.02 -12.41
N LEU A 100 -2.70 33.95 -13.09
CA LEU A 100 -2.87 33.81 -14.53
C LEU A 100 -4.35 33.70 -14.95
N VAL A 101 -5.20 33.05 -14.16
CA VAL A 101 -6.65 33.03 -14.41
C VAL A 101 -7.23 34.44 -14.26
N GLU A 102 -6.87 35.15 -13.17
CA GLU A 102 -7.34 36.52 -12.92
C GLU A 102 -6.91 37.48 -14.04
N GLU A 103 -5.66 37.42 -14.49
CA GLU A 103 -5.14 38.23 -15.60
C GLU A 103 -5.89 37.95 -16.92
N LYS A 104 -6.20 36.68 -17.22
CA LYS A 104 -6.99 36.34 -18.43
C LYS A 104 -8.42 36.88 -18.38
N VAL A 105 -9.04 36.90 -17.20
CA VAL A 105 -10.37 37.49 -17.00
C VAL A 105 -10.31 39.02 -17.10
N ALA A 106 -9.24 39.64 -16.58
CA ALA A 106 -9.04 41.08 -16.66
C ALA A 106 -8.92 41.55 -18.12
N VAL A 107 -8.16 40.84 -18.97
CA VAL A 107 -8.07 41.12 -20.41
C VAL A 107 -9.44 41.07 -21.08
N ALA A 108 -10.28 40.08 -20.74
CA ALA A 108 -11.64 40.00 -21.29
C ALA A 108 -12.50 41.20 -20.86
N THR A 109 -12.34 41.66 -19.62
CA THR A 109 -13.07 42.80 -19.05
C THR A 109 -12.66 44.11 -19.73
N GLU A 110 -11.37 44.34 -19.91
CA GLU A 110 -10.82 45.57 -20.51
C GLU A 110 -11.34 45.79 -21.93
N VAL A 111 -11.48 44.73 -22.73
CA VAL A 111 -11.96 44.83 -24.11
C VAL A 111 -13.49 44.83 -24.24
N ALA A 112 -14.23 44.55 -23.17
CA ALA A 112 -15.69 44.33 -23.23
C ALA A 112 -16.47 45.53 -23.76
N ALA A 113 -16.16 46.75 -23.31
CA ALA A 113 -16.86 47.96 -23.72
C ALA A 113 -16.65 48.32 -25.20
N ARG A 114 -15.50 47.93 -25.79
CA ARG A 114 -15.10 48.34 -27.16
C ARG A 114 -15.23 47.22 -28.18
N ARG A 115 -15.09 45.96 -27.75
CA ARG A 115 -15.01 44.76 -28.59
C ARG A 115 -15.69 43.57 -27.91
N PRO A 116 -17.02 43.54 -27.78
CA PRO A 116 -17.76 42.50 -27.05
C PRO A 116 -17.52 41.09 -27.62
N ALA A 117 -17.41 40.94 -28.94
CA ALA A 117 -17.06 39.66 -29.56
C ALA A 117 -15.66 39.16 -29.16
N ALA A 118 -14.68 40.06 -29.00
CA ALA A 118 -13.35 39.71 -28.53
C ALA A 118 -13.34 39.36 -27.03
N ALA A 119 -14.10 40.10 -26.22
CA ALA A 119 -14.29 39.81 -24.80
C ALA A 119 -14.85 38.41 -24.57
N LYS A 120 -15.88 38.03 -25.35
CA LYS A 120 -16.46 36.67 -25.34
C LYS A 120 -15.41 35.60 -25.66
N ARG A 121 -14.53 35.84 -26.64
CA ARG A 121 -13.43 34.92 -26.97
C ARG A 121 -12.43 34.79 -25.82
N HIS A 122 -11.97 35.91 -25.25
CA HIS A 122 -11.02 35.90 -24.14
C HIS A 122 -11.59 35.26 -22.88
N LEU A 123 -12.88 35.47 -22.60
CA LEU A 123 -13.56 34.80 -21.49
C LEU A 123 -13.64 33.28 -21.70
N ARG A 124 -13.89 32.81 -22.94
CA ARG A 124 -13.82 31.37 -23.26
C ARG A 124 -12.40 30.79 -23.13
N GLU A 125 -11.39 31.57 -23.47
CA GLU A 125 -9.98 31.20 -23.25
C GLU A 125 -9.64 31.13 -21.76
N ALA A 126 -10.13 32.09 -20.96
CA ALA A 126 -10.00 32.09 -19.50
C ALA A 126 -10.69 30.86 -18.89
N ALA A 127 -11.91 30.52 -19.33
CA ALA A 127 -12.64 29.34 -18.88
C ALA A 127 -11.87 28.04 -19.17
N ARG A 128 -11.37 27.86 -20.41
CA ARG A 128 -10.54 26.69 -20.77
C ARG A 128 -9.24 26.62 -19.97
N PHE A 129 -8.65 27.76 -19.63
CA PHE A 129 -7.45 27.81 -18.80
C PHE A 129 -7.77 27.44 -17.34
N ALA A 130 -8.83 27.99 -16.77
CA ALA A 130 -9.30 27.67 -15.42
C ALA A 130 -9.64 26.17 -15.27
N GLU A 131 -10.26 25.57 -16.28
CA GLU A 131 -10.56 24.13 -16.32
C GLU A 131 -9.28 23.27 -16.30
N ARG A 132 -8.24 23.65 -17.06
CA ARG A 132 -6.94 22.95 -17.02
C ARG A 132 -6.28 23.06 -15.66
N VAL A 133 -6.20 24.28 -15.12
CA VAL A 133 -5.65 24.55 -13.78
C VAL A 133 -6.39 23.78 -12.69
N THR A 134 -7.71 23.65 -12.83
CA THR A 134 -8.54 22.85 -11.91
C THR A 134 -8.10 21.38 -11.94
N ARG A 135 -8.02 20.77 -13.13
CA ARG A 135 -7.55 19.39 -13.29
C ARG A 135 -6.13 19.18 -12.77
N ASP A 136 -5.24 20.15 -12.99
CA ASP A 136 -3.86 20.10 -12.50
C ASP A 136 -3.81 20.16 -10.97
N ALA A 137 -4.64 21.01 -10.35
CA ALA A 137 -4.74 21.13 -8.90
C ALA A 137 -5.36 19.88 -8.24
N GLU A 138 -6.34 19.25 -8.89
CA GLU A 138 -6.93 17.98 -8.44
C GLU A 138 -5.91 16.84 -8.51
N ARG A 139 -5.20 16.68 -9.64
CA ARG A 139 -4.13 15.67 -9.76
C ARG A 139 -3.01 15.84 -8.73
N ARG A 140 -2.63 17.09 -8.44
CA ARG A 140 -1.65 17.38 -7.39
C ARG A 140 -2.17 16.96 -6.01
N GLN A 141 -3.41 17.30 -5.68
CA GLN A 141 -4.04 16.88 -4.43
C GLN A 141 -4.09 15.36 -4.30
N GLU A 142 -4.54 14.63 -5.32
CA GLU A 142 -4.57 13.16 -5.31
C GLU A 142 -3.18 12.56 -5.06
N THR A 143 -2.15 13.15 -5.67
CA THR A 143 -0.76 12.71 -5.50
C THR A 143 -0.25 12.97 -4.09
N GLU A 144 -0.54 14.14 -3.52
CA GLU A 144 -0.18 14.50 -2.15
C GLU A 144 -0.91 13.64 -1.11
N GLU A 145 -2.21 13.38 -1.30
CA GLU A 145 -3.00 12.51 -0.43
C GLU A 145 -2.48 11.07 -0.47
N TRP A 146 -2.21 10.54 -1.67
CA TRP A 146 -1.60 9.22 -1.81
C TRP A 146 -0.25 9.17 -1.08
N ALA A 147 0.61 10.17 -1.27
CA ALA A 147 1.92 10.23 -0.65
C ALA A 147 1.84 10.32 0.89
N ALA A 148 0.90 11.11 1.41
CA ALA A 148 0.65 11.23 2.85
C ALA A 148 0.19 9.89 3.45
N GLN A 149 -0.69 9.17 2.77
CA GLN A 149 -1.13 7.83 3.18
C GLN A 149 0.03 6.84 3.20
N GLN A 150 0.84 6.79 2.13
CA GLN A 150 2.01 5.90 2.09
C GLN A 150 3.03 6.26 3.18
N LEU A 151 3.30 7.55 3.40
CA LEU A 151 4.23 8.00 4.42
C LEU A 151 3.75 7.63 5.83
N ALA A 152 2.45 7.80 6.11
CA ALA A 152 1.86 7.41 7.39
C ALA A 152 2.02 5.91 7.64
N PHE A 153 1.76 5.07 6.63
CA PHE A 153 1.94 3.63 6.71
C PHE A 153 3.42 3.24 6.91
N LEU A 154 4.34 3.82 6.14
CA LEU A 154 5.78 3.53 6.24
C LEU A 154 6.42 4.06 7.54
N ARG A 155 5.80 5.00 8.23
CA ARG A 155 6.27 5.47 9.55
C ARG A 155 5.63 4.74 10.71
N ALA A 156 4.55 4.01 10.49
CA ALA A 156 3.91 3.24 11.55
C ALA A 156 4.90 2.22 12.10
N ASP A 157 5.22 2.35 13.38
CA ASP A 157 5.95 1.33 14.13
C ASP A 157 4.91 0.47 14.86
N PRO A 158 4.77 -0.82 14.51
CA PRO A 158 3.86 -1.72 15.19
C PRO A 158 4.36 -2.12 16.60
N GLY A 159 5.54 -1.65 17.04
CA GLY A 159 6.10 -1.92 18.36
C GLY A 159 6.60 -3.36 18.53
N THR A 160 7.00 -4.02 17.44
CA THR A 160 7.23 -5.47 17.42
C THR A 160 8.69 -5.87 17.18
N PRO A 161 9.10 -7.08 17.63
CA PRO A 161 10.47 -7.55 17.53
C PRO A 161 10.92 -8.00 16.13
N VAL A 162 10.03 -8.11 15.15
CA VAL A 162 10.39 -8.56 13.79
C VAL A 162 10.92 -7.36 12.99
N PRO A 163 12.13 -7.44 12.41
CA PRO A 163 12.67 -6.37 11.59
C PRO A 163 11.83 -6.19 10.33
N LEU A 164 11.28 -4.99 10.15
CA LEU A 164 10.58 -4.61 8.93
C LEU A 164 11.58 -4.26 7.81
N PRO A 165 11.21 -4.46 6.54
CA PRO A 165 11.98 -3.96 5.42
C PRO A 165 12.29 -2.46 5.57
N ASP A 166 13.57 -2.08 5.39
CA ASP A 166 13.99 -0.69 5.44
C ASP A 166 13.30 0.13 4.34
N ALA A 167 12.71 1.26 4.74
CA ALA A 167 11.98 2.17 3.86
C ALA A 167 12.51 3.61 3.94
N THR A 168 13.71 3.82 4.49
CA THR A 168 14.27 5.14 4.75
C THR A 168 14.37 5.99 3.48
N ALA A 169 14.76 5.38 2.36
CA ALA A 169 14.85 6.06 1.07
C ALA A 169 13.48 6.50 0.53
N GLU A 170 12.48 5.63 0.60
CA GLU A 170 11.11 5.91 0.15
C GLU A 170 10.44 6.97 1.03
N ILE A 171 10.65 6.90 2.35
CA ILE A 171 10.19 7.91 3.32
C ILE A 171 10.77 9.29 2.95
N ALA A 172 12.07 9.38 2.67
CA ALA A 172 12.71 10.64 2.30
C ALA A 172 12.14 11.24 1.00
N VAL A 173 11.80 10.41 0.01
CA VAL A 173 11.15 10.84 -1.24
C VAL A 173 9.76 11.41 -0.97
N LEU A 174 8.95 10.70 -0.19
CA LEU A 174 7.59 11.14 0.18
C LEU A 174 7.61 12.44 1.00
N GLU A 175 8.53 12.56 1.95
CA GLU A 175 8.71 13.79 2.73
C GLU A 175 9.17 14.97 1.88
N ARG A 176 10.04 14.73 0.89
CA ARG A 176 10.48 15.76 -0.04
C ARG A 176 9.30 16.27 -0.85
N LEU A 177 8.50 15.36 -1.42
CA LEU A 177 7.31 15.69 -2.19
C LEU A 177 6.33 16.53 -1.36
N LEU A 178 5.99 16.09 -0.14
CA LEU A 178 5.02 16.80 0.70
C LEU A 178 5.53 18.16 1.22
N ARG A 179 6.85 18.33 1.37
CA ARG A 179 7.43 19.61 1.81
C ARG A 179 7.66 20.61 0.69
N GLN A 180 8.13 20.14 -0.46
CA GLN A 180 8.58 21.00 -1.57
C GLN A 180 7.54 21.10 -2.69
N GLY A 181 6.52 20.23 -2.68
CA GLY A 181 5.64 20.02 -3.82
C GLY A 181 6.35 19.35 -4.98
N GLY A 182 5.60 19.02 -6.04
CA GLY A 182 6.15 18.49 -7.28
C GLY A 182 5.43 17.25 -7.78
N THR A 183 6.11 16.54 -8.69
CA THR A 183 5.64 15.27 -9.25
C THR A 183 6.57 14.15 -8.83
N LEU A 184 6.03 12.96 -8.61
CA LEU A 184 6.81 11.75 -8.49
C LEU A 184 7.10 11.18 -9.88
N GLU A 185 8.33 10.75 -10.10
CA GLU A 185 8.66 9.93 -11.26
C GLU A 185 7.97 8.57 -11.13
N GLU A 186 7.58 7.97 -12.25
CA GLU A 186 6.90 6.66 -12.24
C GLU A 186 7.75 5.58 -11.56
N THR A 187 9.08 5.63 -11.75
CA THR A 187 10.02 4.72 -11.10
C THR A 187 10.05 4.88 -9.58
N GLU A 188 9.91 6.10 -9.07
CA GLU A 188 9.80 6.36 -7.64
C GLU A 188 8.48 5.82 -7.10
N ARG A 189 7.37 6.02 -7.83
CA ARG A 189 6.05 5.52 -7.46
C ARG A 189 6.03 4.00 -7.36
N VAL A 190 6.59 3.30 -8.37
CA VAL A 190 6.70 1.84 -8.38
C VAL A 190 7.55 1.34 -7.20
N ARG A 191 8.69 1.99 -6.94
CA ARG A 191 9.55 1.61 -5.81
C ARG A 191 8.85 1.77 -4.46
N ILE A 192 8.13 2.87 -4.26
CA ILE A 192 7.34 3.11 -3.03
C ILE A 192 6.26 2.04 -2.88
N ALA A 193 5.51 1.76 -3.96
CA ALA A 193 4.47 0.73 -3.94
C ALA A 193 5.03 -0.66 -3.60
N ALA A 194 6.18 -1.03 -4.18
CA ALA A 194 6.87 -2.28 -3.86
C ALA A 194 7.27 -2.34 -2.38
N ARG A 195 7.87 -1.27 -1.85
CA ARG A 195 8.28 -1.20 -0.43
C ARG A 195 7.09 -1.29 0.52
N VAL A 196 5.98 -0.65 0.18
CA VAL A 196 4.71 -0.74 0.93
C VAL A 196 4.21 -2.18 0.89
N GLY A 197 4.20 -2.84 -0.27
CA GLY A 197 3.83 -4.24 -0.42
C GLY A 197 4.66 -5.17 0.46
N GLU A 198 5.99 -5.03 0.44
CA GLU A 198 6.89 -5.82 1.28
C GLU A 198 6.60 -5.68 2.78
N ARG A 199 6.20 -4.48 3.23
CA ARG A 199 5.80 -4.25 4.62
C ARG A 199 4.41 -4.78 4.93
N VAL A 200 3.45 -4.68 4.01
CA VAL A 200 2.15 -5.33 4.15
C VAL A 200 2.33 -6.84 4.33
N ASP A 201 3.15 -7.47 3.49
CA ASP A 201 3.45 -8.90 3.61
C ASP A 201 4.13 -9.23 4.95
N ALA A 202 5.06 -8.38 5.41
CA ALA A 202 5.68 -8.55 6.73
C ALA A 202 4.64 -8.48 7.87
N TYR A 203 3.71 -7.52 7.82
CA TYR A 203 2.64 -7.42 8.81
C TYR A 203 1.68 -8.61 8.77
N GLN A 204 1.31 -9.08 7.58
CA GLN A 204 0.47 -10.26 7.44
C GLN A 204 1.14 -11.50 8.03
N ARG A 205 2.44 -11.71 7.76
CA ARG A 205 3.20 -12.82 8.37
C ARG A 205 3.28 -12.72 9.88
N MET A 206 3.49 -11.51 10.42
CA MET A 206 3.49 -11.29 11.87
C MET A 206 2.13 -11.61 12.49
N TYR A 207 1.05 -11.09 11.90
CA TYR A 207 -0.31 -11.37 12.35
C TYR A 207 -0.60 -12.88 12.34
N ALA A 208 -0.30 -13.55 11.22
CA ALA A 208 -0.46 -14.99 11.09
C ALA A 208 0.36 -15.76 12.15
N THR A 209 1.60 -15.36 12.37
CA THR A 209 2.48 -15.96 13.39
C THR A 209 1.85 -15.82 14.78
N GLU A 210 1.39 -14.64 15.17
CA GLU A 210 0.79 -14.42 16.50
C GLU A 210 -0.53 -15.17 16.70
N VAL A 211 -1.37 -15.24 15.66
CA VAL A 211 -2.60 -16.03 15.71
C VAL A 211 -2.28 -17.52 15.85
N ILE A 212 -1.32 -18.05 15.09
CA ILE A 212 -0.88 -19.44 15.23
C ILE A 212 -0.31 -19.66 16.63
N ARG A 213 0.59 -18.81 17.12
CA ARG A 213 1.11 -18.89 18.50
C ARG A 213 -0.01 -18.91 19.55
N ALA A 214 -1.06 -18.12 19.36
CA ALA A 214 -2.21 -18.12 20.24
C ALA A 214 -3.01 -19.42 20.16
N ALA A 215 -3.22 -19.96 18.95
CA ALA A 215 -3.87 -21.25 18.74
C ALA A 215 -3.08 -22.41 19.36
N VAL A 216 -1.75 -22.40 19.22
CA VAL A 216 -0.84 -23.36 19.87
C VAL A 216 -0.99 -23.32 21.38
N ARG A 217 -0.98 -22.14 21.98
CA ARG A 217 -1.17 -22.03 23.44
C ARG A 217 -2.53 -22.58 23.89
N HIS A 218 -3.56 -22.46 23.06
CA HIS A 218 -4.90 -22.99 23.34
C HIS A 218 -5.01 -24.51 23.13
N SER A 219 -4.12 -25.14 22.36
CA SER A 219 -4.12 -26.59 22.15
C SER A 219 -3.45 -27.38 23.28
N GLU A 220 -3.05 -26.70 24.37
CA GLU A 220 -2.40 -27.29 25.55
C GLU A 220 -1.19 -28.18 25.18
N PRO A 221 -0.18 -27.63 24.48
CA PRO A 221 0.92 -28.41 23.94
C PRO A 221 1.85 -28.86 25.07
N GLU A 222 2.52 -30.00 24.88
CA GLU A 222 3.52 -30.47 25.84
C GLU A 222 4.75 -29.57 25.84
N THR A 223 5.17 -29.14 24.64
CA THR A 223 6.24 -28.15 24.45
C THR A 223 5.89 -27.19 23.31
N ALA A 224 6.38 -25.95 23.38
CA ALA A 224 6.28 -24.98 22.29
C ALA A 224 7.51 -24.07 22.25
N GLY A 225 8.10 -23.94 21.07
CA GLY A 225 9.27 -23.10 20.79
C GLY A 225 9.00 -22.17 19.59
N TYR A 226 9.52 -20.95 19.65
CA TYR A 226 9.34 -19.94 18.63
C TYR A 226 10.69 -19.37 18.23
N THR A 227 11.05 -19.52 16.96
CA THR A 227 12.33 -19.02 16.45
C THR A 227 12.14 -18.32 15.10
N THR A 228 13.18 -17.61 14.67
CA THR A 228 13.19 -16.94 13.36
C THR A 228 14.47 -17.35 12.65
N SER A 229 14.35 -17.78 11.40
CA SER A 229 15.47 -18.09 10.51
C SER A 229 15.40 -17.18 9.29
N GLY A 230 16.21 -16.12 9.29
CA GLY A 230 16.11 -15.05 8.28
C GLY A 230 14.73 -14.39 8.30
N ALA A 231 13.98 -14.53 7.19
CA ALA A 231 12.62 -13.99 7.06
C ALA A 231 11.52 -15.03 7.37
N VAL A 232 11.89 -16.28 7.66
CA VAL A 232 10.96 -17.37 7.98
C VAL A 232 10.71 -17.42 9.47
N GLN A 233 9.43 -17.45 9.86
CA GLN A 233 9.02 -17.67 11.25
C GLN A 233 8.80 -19.16 11.46
N ILE A 234 9.43 -19.71 12.51
CA ILE A 234 9.37 -21.14 12.83
C ILE A 234 8.66 -21.29 14.18
N ILE A 235 7.64 -22.15 14.19
CA ILE A 235 6.90 -22.54 15.37
C ILE A 235 7.06 -24.06 15.50
N ASP A 236 7.77 -24.48 16.54
CA ASP A 236 7.87 -25.89 16.90
C ASP A 236 6.90 -26.13 18.06
N TRP A 237 6.02 -27.12 17.94
CA TRP A 237 5.18 -27.54 19.06
C TRP A 237 5.03 -29.05 19.12
N THR A 238 4.88 -29.59 20.33
CA THR A 238 4.56 -30.99 20.57
C THR A 238 3.07 -31.15 20.89
N PRO A 239 2.28 -31.85 20.04
CA PRO A 239 0.88 -32.16 20.32
C PRO A 239 0.70 -32.99 21.60
N PRO A 240 -0.47 -32.94 22.26
CA PRO A 240 -0.73 -33.78 23.42
C PRO A 240 -0.61 -35.28 23.11
N GLY A 241 0.14 -36.01 23.94
CA GLY A 241 0.36 -37.46 23.79
C GLY A 241 1.51 -37.84 22.86
N TRP A 242 2.30 -36.87 22.37
CA TRP A 242 3.45 -37.11 21.49
C TRP A 242 4.76 -37.33 22.25
N GLY A 243 4.90 -36.86 23.50
CA GLY A 243 6.14 -36.96 24.26
C GLY A 243 7.21 -35.99 23.77
N ASP A 244 8.45 -36.13 24.25
CA ASP A 244 9.57 -35.23 23.96
C ASP A 244 10.37 -35.59 22.70
N GLU A 245 10.05 -36.72 22.06
CA GLU A 245 10.80 -37.25 20.92
C GLU A 245 10.25 -36.81 19.55
N HIS A 246 9.02 -36.27 19.49
CA HIS A 246 8.35 -35.84 18.26
C HIS A 246 7.71 -34.46 18.40
N TRP A 247 7.70 -33.69 17.31
CA TRP A 247 7.01 -32.40 17.27
C TRP A 247 6.56 -32.04 15.86
N LEU A 248 5.67 -31.07 15.74
CA LEU A 248 5.31 -30.42 14.49
C LEU A 248 6.10 -29.12 14.34
N ARG A 249 6.67 -28.91 13.16
CA ARG A 249 7.33 -27.67 12.78
C ARG A 249 6.48 -26.95 11.75
N ILE A 250 6.01 -25.75 12.10
CA ILE A 250 5.36 -24.83 11.15
C ILE A 250 6.37 -23.78 10.73
N SER A 251 6.64 -23.72 9.43
CA SER A 251 7.46 -22.69 8.80
C SER A 251 6.56 -21.75 7.99
N LEU A 252 6.47 -20.50 8.41
CA LEU A 252 5.79 -19.45 7.65
C LEU A 252 6.79 -18.78 6.73
N ASP A 253 6.63 -19.01 5.43
CA ASP A 253 7.51 -18.43 4.42
C ASP A 253 7.20 -16.94 4.17
N THR A 254 8.04 -16.29 3.34
CA THR A 254 7.89 -14.86 3.02
C THR A 254 6.61 -14.53 2.26
N ARG A 255 5.94 -15.50 1.67
CA ARG A 255 4.68 -15.34 0.92
C ARG A 255 3.44 -15.59 1.80
N GLY A 256 3.63 -15.94 3.08
CA GLY A 256 2.54 -16.23 3.99
C GLY A 256 2.01 -17.66 3.88
N THR A 257 2.74 -18.56 3.22
CA THR A 257 2.38 -19.99 3.21
C THR A 257 2.93 -20.66 4.46
N ALA A 258 2.07 -21.38 5.19
CA ALA A 258 2.46 -22.18 6.34
C ALA A 258 2.75 -23.62 5.88
N ARG A 259 4.03 -23.99 5.86
CA ARG A 259 4.45 -25.38 5.61
C ARG A 259 4.62 -26.10 6.91
N VAL A 260 4.12 -27.32 6.99
CA VAL A 260 4.18 -28.13 8.20
C VAL A 260 4.97 -29.40 7.95
N SER A 261 5.85 -29.75 8.89
CA SER A 261 6.60 -30.99 8.85
C SER A 261 6.54 -31.68 10.21
N THR A 262 6.39 -33.00 10.20
CA THR A 262 6.59 -33.83 11.39
C THR A 262 8.08 -34.01 11.60
N MET A 263 8.53 -33.76 12.82
CA MET A 263 9.93 -33.82 13.23
C MET A 263 10.07 -34.86 14.33
N HIS A 264 11.26 -35.45 14.44
CA HIS A 264 11.64 -36.30 15.54
C HIS A 264 13.07 -35.99 15.98
N ARG A 265 13.43 -36.41 17.19
CA ARG A 265 14.79 -36.31 17.69
C ARG A 265 15.73 -37.12 16.80
N GLU A 266 16.89 -36.56 16.49
CA GLU A 266 17.91 -37.26 15.70
C GLU A 266 18.37 -38.52 16.45
N ARG A 267 18.32 -39.67 15.75
CA ARG A 267 18.73 -40.99 16.25
C ARG A 267 19.93 -41.48 15.43
N ASP A 268 20.83 -42.26 16.03
CA ASP A 268 21.90 -42.92 15.29
C ASP A 268 21.28 -43.97 14.35
N PRO A 269 21.58 -43.94 13.03
CA PRO A 269 21.06 -44.93 12.08
C PRO A 269 21.35 -46.38 12.47
N GLY A 270 22.39 -46.64 13.27
CA GLY A 270 22.73 -47.98 13.77
C GLY A 270 21.85 -48.47 14.92
N GLU A 271 21.10 -47.59 15.56
CA GLU A 271 20.24 -47.86 16.73
C GLU A 271 18.74 -47.80 16.40
N GLU A 272 18.38 -47.39 15.19
CA GLU A 272 17.00 -47.27 14.72
C GLU A 272 16.33 -48.65 14.57
N THR A 273 15.25 -48.86 15.32
CA THR A 273 14.46 -50.09 15.32
C THR A 273 13.24 -50.02 14.39
N ASP A 274 12.66 -51.17 14.06
CA ASP A 274 11.39 -51.23 13.32
C ASP A 274 10.24 -50.57 14.11
N ASP A 275 10.30 -50.60 15.45
CA ASP A 275 9.31 -49.95 16.33
C ASP A 275 9.42 -48.42 16.27
N ASP A 276 10.64 -47.87 16.12
CA ASP A 276 10.87 -46.44 15.93
C ASP A 276 10.29 -45.96 14.60
N LEU A 277 10.52 -46.72 13.53
CA LEU A 277 9.97 -46.42 12.20
C LEU A 277 8.43 -46.49 12.17
N ASP A 278 7.83 -47.45 12.87
CA ASP A 278 6.36 -47.53 13.00
C ASP A 278 5.79 -46.40 13.86
N LEU A 279 6.52 -45.96 14.88
CA LEU A 279 6.14 -44.77 15.67
C LEU A 279 6.21 -43.49 14.81
N ASP A 280 7.29 -43.28 14.06
CA ASP A 280 7.43 -42.12 13.16
C ASP A 280 6.30 -42.08 12.12
N TRP A 281 5.95 -43.24 11.54
CA TRP A 281 4.82 -43.34 10.62
C TRP A 281 3.48 -42.99 11.29
N ARG A 282 3.23 -43.50 12.51
CA ARG A 282 2.01 -43.17 13.26
C ARG A 282 1.90 -41.68 13.54
N ARG A 283 2.99 -41.01 13.95
CA ARG A 283 3.00 -39.56 14.16
C ARG A 283 2.74 -38.77 12.88
N CYS A 284 3.31 -39.20 11.75
CA CYS A 284 2.98 -38.63 10.45
C CYS A 284 1.50 -38.81 10.07
N ALA A 285 0.88 -39.94 10.42
CA ALA A 285 -0.53 -40.20 10.17
C ALA A 285 -1.47 -39.41 11.11
N GLU A 286 -1.06 -39.13 12.35
CA GLU A 286 -1.81 -38.34 13.33
C GLU A 286 -1.70 -36.81 13.10
N ALA A 287 -0.61 -36.35 12.47
CA ALA A 287 -0.33 -34.93 12.25
C ALA A 287 -1.49 -34.14 11.60
N PRO A 288 -2.19 -34.64 10.56
CA PRO A 288 -3.31 -33.91 9.96
C PRO A 288 -4.45 -33.60 10.93
N ASP A 289 -4.76 -34.49 11.88
CA ASP A 289 -5.86 -34.28 12.84
C ASP A 289 -5.51 -33.15 13.83
N HIS A 290 -4.27 -33.11 14.30
CA HIS A 290 -3.79 -32.01 15.14
C HIS A 290 -3.76 -30.67 14.39
N LEU A 291 -3.43 -30.69 13.09
CA LEU A 291 -3.44 -29.49 12.26
C LEU A 291 -4.86 -29.00 11.97
N GLU A 292 -5.81 -29.90 11.80
CA GLU A 292 -7.22 -29.55 11.63
C GLU A 292 -7.77 -28.82 12.87
N GLU A 293 -7.46 -29.32 14.07
CA GLU A 293 -7.85 -28.65 15.31
C GLU A 293 -7.19 -27.28 15.48
N LEU A 294 -5.89 -27.17 15.16
CA LEU A 294 -5.24 -25.86 15.16
C LEU A 294 -5.87 -24.92 14.12
N ARG A 295 -6.20 -25.40 12.92
CA ARG A 295 -6.86 -24.59 11.90
C ARG A 295 -8.19 -24.04 12.41
N LYS A 296 -9.02 -24.86 13.06
CA LYS A 296 -10.28 -24.40 13.68
C LYS A 296 -10.04 -23.32 14.73
N LEU A 297 -8.98 -23.42 15.54
CA LEU A 297 -8.61 -22.40 16.52
C LEU A 297 -8.15 -21.09 15.86
N ALA A 298 -7.33 -21.18 14.81
CA ALA A 298 -6.87 -20.03 14.04
C ALA A 298 -8.01 -19.33 13.30
N GLU A 299 -8.94 -20.09 12.71
CA GLU A 299 -10.13 -19.56 12.02
C GLU A 299 -11.05 -18.80 12.98
N ARG A 300 -11.26 -19.31 14.20
CA ARG A 300 -12.02 -18.59 15.25
C ARG A 300 -11.38 -17.25 15.63
N ALA A 301 -10.06 -17.14 15.48
CA ALA A 301 -9.30 -15.90 15.67
C ALA A 301 -9.22 -15.03 14.40
N GLY A 302 -9.94 -15.39 13.32
CA GLY A 302 -10.02 -14.60 12.10
C GLY A 302 -8.88 -14.85 11.10
N LEU A 303 -8.11 -15.93 11.26
CA LEU A 303 -7.07 -16.33 10.29
C LEU A 303 -7.53 -17.56 9.51
N SER A 304 -7.81 -17.35 8.22
CA SER A 304 -8.01 -18.44 7.25
C SER A 304 -6.74 -18.59 6.43
N MET A 305 -5.90 -19.56 6.76
CA MET A 305 -4.71 -19.90 5.95
C MET A 305 -4.68 -21.40 5.64
N PRO A 306 -4.24 -21.77 4.43
CA PRO A 306 -3.91 -23.15 4.13
C PRO A 306 -2.63 -23.55 4.89
N PHE A 307 -2.69 -24.70 5.57
CA PHE A 307 -1.51 -25.41 6.03
C PHE A 307 -1.16 -26.44 4.96
N ASP A 308 -0.01 -26.27 4.33
CA ASP A 308 0.51 -27.25 3.38
C ASP A 308 1.27 -28.31 4.18
N PHE A 309 0.71 -29.52 4.22
CA PHE A 309 1.31 -30.70 4.83
C PHE A 309 1.54 -31.74 3.74
N ASP A 310 2.77 -32.24 3.63
CA ASP A 310 3.12 -33.28 2.66
C ASP A 310 2.40 -34.59 3.02
N GLU A 311 2.07 -35.39 2.00
CA GLU A 311 1.42 -36.68 2.22
C GLU A 311 2.33 -37.58 3.07
N PRO A 312 1.81 -38.23 4.13
CA PRO A 312 2.62 -39.09 4.98
C PRO A 312 3.26 -40.21 4.15
N PRO A 313 4.54 -40.56 4.43
CA PRO A 313 5.22 -41.60 3.67
C PRO A 313 4.50 -42.95 3.81
N ALA A 314 4.68 -43.82 2.80
CA ALA A 314 4.17 -45.18 2.85
C ALA A 314 4.67 -45.89 4.12
N ARG A 315 3.81 -46.71 4.75
CA ARG A 315 4.15 -47.41 5.99
C ARG A 315 5.40 -48.28 5.78
N PRO A 316 6.43 -48.15 6.64
CA PRO A 316 7.64 -48.93 6.52
C PRO A 316 7.34 -50.43 6.64
N ALA A 317 7.92 -51.23 5.75
CA ALA A 317 7.84 -52.68 5.84
C ALA A 317 8.84 -53.18 6.93
N PRO A 318 8.49 -54.20 7.73
CA PRO A 318 9.41 -54.76 8.71
C PRO A 318 10.72 -55.16 8.04
N ARG A 319 11.87 -54.87 8.66
CA ARG A 319 13.17 -55.33 8.18
C ARG A 319 13.20 -56.85 8.37
N THR A 320 12.78 -57.60 7.36
CA THR A 320 12.85 -59.07 7.40
C THR A 320 14.30 -59.47 7.64
N ALA A 321 14.55 -60.15 8.77
CA ALA A 321 15.84 -60.72 9.12
C ALA A 321 16.43 -61.42 7.89
N ALA A 322 17.63 -61.00 7.51
CA ALA A 322 18.35 -61.52 6.35
C ALA A 322 18.30 -63.05 6.35
N ARG A 323 17.72 -63.64 5.30
CA ARG A 323 17.85 -65.08 5.02
C ARG A 323 19.35 -65.42 5.02
N PRO A 324 19.79 -66.49 5.72
CA PRO A 324 21.19 -66.86 5.72
C PRO A 324 21.61 -67.19 4.28
N SER A 325 22.65 -66.52 3.80
CA SER A 325 23.31 -66.82 2.54
C SER A 325 23.84 -68.24 2.59
N HIS A 326 23.12 -69.18 1.98
CA HIS A 326 23.59 -70.55 1.83
C HIS A 326 24.71 -70.55 0.79
N ASP A 327 25.94 -70.58 1.31
CA ASP A 327 27.16 -70.79 0.57
C ASP A 327 27.17 -72.21 0.00
N HIS A 328 27.01 -72.35 -1.32
CA HIS A 328 27.41 -73.53 -2.05
C HIS A 328 28.13 -73.15 -3.34
N ARG A 329 29.46 -73.09 -3.22
CA ARG A 329 30.45 -73.38 -4.25
C ARG A 329 29.96 -74.41 -5.28
N THR A 330 30.12 -74.06 -6.55
CA THR A 330 30.89 -74.87 -7.51
C THR A 330 31.36 -73.96 -8.66
N GLY A 331 32.68 -73.75 -8.78
CA GLY A 331 33.29 -73.28 -10.03
C GLY A 331 33.18 -74.34 -11.13
N PRO A 332 33.64 -74.10 -12.38
CA PRO A 332 35.07 -73.84 -12.59
C PRO A 332 35.49 -72.99 -13.83
N LYS A 333 36.80 -72.67 -13.83
CA LYS A 333 37.75 -72.49 -14.96
C LYS A 333 37.80 -71.18 -15.75
N VAL A 334 38.71 -70.33 -15.28
CA VAL A 334 39.86 -69.73 -16.00
C VAL A 334 39.92 -69.94 -17.53
N ARG A 335 39.94 -68.83 -18.26
CA ARG A 335 40.85 -68.62 -19.40
C ARG A 335 41.35 -67.17 -19.44
N ARG A 336 42.68 -67.04 -19.37
CA ARG A 336 43.49 -65.84 -19.64
C ARG A 336 43.15 -65.22 -21.00
N ARG A 337 43.26 -63.90 -21.10
CA ARG A 337 44.07 -63.28 -22.17
C ARG A 337 44.59 -61.90 -21.74
N ASP A 338 45.90 -61.80 -21.82
CA ASP A 338 46.74 -60.61 -21.62
C ASP A 338 46.45 -59.54 -22.67
N GLN A 339 46.59 -58.26 -22.29
CA GLN A 339 47.19 -57.24 -23.16
C GLN A 339 47.73 -56.06 -22.35
N GLU A 340 49.01 -56.19 -22.07
CA GLU A 340 50.10 -55.21 -22.17
C GLU A 340 49.83 -53.69 -22.15
N THR A 341 50.55 -53.11 -21.20
CA THR A 341 50.96 -51.74 -20.89
C THR A 341 51.75 -50.97 -21.97
N GLN A 342 51.82 -49.64 -21.73
CA GLN A 342 52.86 -48.64 -22.11
C GLN A 342 52.71 -47.97 -23.48
N SER A 343 52.80 -46.64 -23.61
CA SER A 343 53.53 -45.63 -22.81
C SER A 343 52.78 -44.30 -22.68
#